data_AF-A0A6M2E047-F1
#
_entry.id   AF-A0A6M2E047-F1
#
_cell.length_a   1.000
_cell.length_b   1.000
_cell.length_c   1.000
_cell.angle_alpha   90.00
_cell.angle_beta   90.00
_cell.angle_gamma   90.00
#
_symmetry.space_group_name_H-M   'P 1'
#
loop_
_entity.id
_entity.type
_entity.pdbx_description
1 polymer ?
#
loop_
_entity_poly.entity_id
_entity_poly.type
_entity_poly.pdbx_seq_one_letter_code
_entity_poly.pdbx_strand_id
1 'polypeptide(L)' 'MLFTTRMALFCTMLAIALMGGDLTAAKVFVVSSYFNILAQTMSQMFVRGIAELAEAWVAINRLQRFLDYDEFQSRKAIDN' A
#
# COMPACT_ATOMS: atom_id res chain seq x y z
N MET A 1 -6.09 12.07 -9.84
CA MET A 1 -5.09 12.81 -9.02
C MET A 1 -5.24 14.32 -9.10
N LEU A 2 -5.31 14.95 -10.28
CA LEU A 2 -5.29 16.41 -10.44
C LEU A 2 -6.40 17.17 -9.68
N PHE A 3 -7.61 16.61 -9.61
CA PHE A 3 -8.70 17.15 -8.78
C PHE A 3 -8.51 16.86 -7.30
N THR A 4 -8.12 15.63 -6.93
CA THR A 4 -7.96 15.21 -5.54
C THR A 4 -6.88 16.01 -4.80
N THR A 5 -5.74 16.27 -5.45
CA THR A 5 -4.67 17.09 -4.85
C THR A 5 -5.10 18.53 -4.70
N ARG A 6 -5.77 19.13 -5.69
CA ARG A 6 -6.28 20.51 -5.57
C ARG A 6 -7.36 20.64 -4.49
N MET A 7 -8.29 19.68 -4.42
CA MET A 7 -9.36 19.67 -3.41
C MET A 7 -8.78 19.52 -2.01
N ALA A 8 -7.80 18.63 -1.82
CA ALA A 8 -7.22 18.41 -0.51
C ALA A 8 -6.31 19.55 -0.04
N LEU A 9 -5.60 20.21 -0.97
CA LEU A 9 -4.88 21.46 -0.69
C LEU A 9 -5.84 22.58 -0.28
N PHE A 10 -6.98 22.69 -0.96
CA PHE A 10 -8.03 23.63 -0.58
C PHE A 10 -8.58 23.32 0.82
N CYS A 11 -8.91 22.06 1.12
CA CYS A 11 -9.39 21.64 2.43
C CYS A 11 -8.36 21.88 3.55
N THR A 12 -7.06 21.65 3.29
CA THR A 12 -6.01 21.90 4.29
C THR A 12 -5.79 23.38 4.54
N MET A 13 -5.80 24.22 3.51
CA MET A 13 -5.77 25.68 3.69
C MET A 13 -7.01 26.19 4.45
N LEU A 14 -8.19 25.66 4.13
CA LEU A 14 -9.44 25.98 4.83
C LEU A 14 -9.39 25.56 6.30
N ALA A 15 -8.86 24.37 6.60
CA ALA A 15 -8.69 23.88 7.97
C ALA A 15 -7.74 24.76 8.79
N ILE A 16 -6.62 25.19 8.21
CA ILE A 16 -5.67 26.11 8.88
C ILE A 16 -6.33 27.46 9.16
N ALA A 17 -7.10 28.00 8.21
CA ALA A 17 -7.84 29.25 8.40
C ALA A 17 -8.91 29.13 9.48
N LEU A 18 -9.67 28.03 9.51
CA LEU A 18 -10.70 27.77 10.52
C LEU A 18 -10.13 27.57 11.92
N MET A 19 -8.90 27.05 12.02
CA MET A 19 -8.19 26.84 13.29
C MET A 19 -7.56 28.13 13.85
N GLY A 20 -7.79 29.28 13.20
CA GLY A 20 -7.26 30.59 13.61
C GLY A 20 -5.76 30.77 13.34
N GLY A 21 -5.18 29.96 12.45
CA GLY A 21 -3.76 30.04 12.12
C GLY A 21 -3.47 31.03 10.99
N ASP A 22 -2.38 31.79 11.14
CA ASP A 22 -1.90 32.67 10.07
C ASP A 22 -1.46 31.88 8.83
N LEU A 23 -2.08 32.21 7.70
CA LEU A 23 -1.81 31.58 6.41
C LEU A 23 -0.61 32.25 5.72
N THR A 24 0.60 31.93 6.18
CA THR A 24 1.84 32.40 5.53
C THR A 24 2.18 31.54 4.32
N ALA A 25 2.71 32.15 3.25
CA ALA A 25 3.15 31.45 2.04
C ALA A 25 4.12 30.29 2.32
N ALA A 26 5.00 30.44 3.32
CA ALA A 26 5.91 29.39 3.76
C ALA A 26 5.18 28.12 4.24
N LYS A 27 4.11 28.27 5.03
CA LYS A 27 3.32 27.12 5.51
C LYS A 27 2.56 26.44 4.38
N VAL A 28 1.95 27.23 3.49
CA VAL A 28 1.22 26.69 2.34
C VAL A 28 2.14 25.92 1.40
N PHE A 29 3.36 26.40 1.17
CA PHE A 29 4.36 25.70 0.37
C PHE A 29 4.72 24.35 1.00
N VAL A 30 5.02 24.31 2.29
CA VAL A 30 5.36 23.07 3.02
C VAL A 30 4.19 22.07 2.99
N VAL A 31 2.98 22.52 3.27
CA VAL A 31 1.76 21.69 3.21
C VAL A 31 1.56 21.13 1.80
N SER A 32 1.81 21.93 0.77
CA SER A 32 1.71 21.49 -0.62
C SER A 32 2.69 20.37 -0.97
N SER A 33 3.95 20.52 -0.56
CA SER A 33 4.97 19.50 -0.74
C SER A 33 4.64 18.20 0.01
N TYR A 34 4.19 18.29 1.27
CA TYR A 34 3.80 17.11 2.04
C TYR A 34 2.61 16.39 1.42
N PHE A 35 1.60 17.13 0.96
CA PHE A 35 0.44 16.52 0.33
C PHE A 35 0.80 15.78 -0.95
N ASN A 36 1.75 16.31 -1.73
CA ASN A 36 2.23 15.66 -2.94
C ASN A 36 2.92 14.32 -2.65
N ILE A 37 3.85 14.31 -1.69
CA ILE A 37 4.56 13.11 -1.25
C ILE A 37 3.56 12.09 -0.70
N LEU A 38 2.71 12.52 0.22
CA LEU A 38 1.76 11.64 0.90
C LEU A 38 0.73 11.04 -0.07
N ALA A 39 0.24 11.83 -1.03
CA ALA A 39 -0.65 11.34 -2.07
C ALA A 39 0.03 10.26 -2.93
N GLN A 40 1.29 10.48 -3.32
CA GLN A 40 2.06 9.50 -4.09
C GLN A 40 2.30 8.22 -3.28
N THR A 41 2.75 8.34 -2.03
CA THR A 41 3.03 7.18 -1.17
C THR A 41 1.76 6.38 -0.88
N MET A 42 0.66 7.04 -0.50
CA MET A 42 -0.58 6.35 -0.12
C MET A 42 -1.39 5.83 -1.31
N SER A 43 -1.37 6.50 -2.46
CA SER A 43 -2.17 6.06 -3.61
C SER A 43 -1.45 5.06 -4.51
N GLN A 44 -0.12 5.00 -4.47
CA GLN A 44 0.65 4.11 -5.36
C GLN A 44 1.44 3.08 -4.58
N MET A 45 2.34 3.51 -3.71
CA MET A 45 3.24 2.57 -3.02
C MET A 45 2.49 1.70 -2.02
N PHE A 46 1.57 2.28 -1.25
CA PHE A 46 0.81 1.56 -0.23
C PHE A 46 -0.14 0.52 -0.84
N VAL A 47 -0.94 0.93 -1.84
CA VAL A 47 -1.86 0.02 -2.54
C VAL A 47 -1.10 -1.12 -3.20
N ARG A 48 0.03 -0.80 -3.84
CA ARG A 48 0.89 -1.82 -4.47
C ARG A 48 1.50 -2.77 -3.43
N GLY A 49 1.98 -2.25 -2.30
CA GLY A 49 2.52 -3.08 -1.22
C GLY A 49 1.49 -4.06 -0.66
N ILE A 50 0.23 -3.65 -0.51
CA ILE A 50 -0.85 -4.55 -0.10
C ILE A 50 -1.09 -5.65 -1.15
N ALA A 51 -1.10 -5.30 -2.45
CA ALA A 51 -1.28 -6.27 -3.52
C ALA A 51 -0.13 -7.30 -3.55
N GLU A 52 1.12 -6.84 -3.46
CA GLU A 52 2.30 -7.71 -3.43
C GLU A 52 2.29 -8.65 -2.20
N LEU A 53 1.88 -8.15 -1.03
CA LEU A 53 1.72 -8.98 0.17
C LEU A 53 0.62 -10.04 0.00
N ALA A 54 -0.51 -9.68 -0.62
CA ALA A 54 -1.59 -10.62 -0.87
C ALA A 54 -1.17 -11.74 -1.84
N GLU A 55 -0.45 -11.38 -2.91
CA GLU A 55 0.12 -12.35 -3.85
C GLU A 55 1.12 -13.28 -3.18
N ALA A 56 2.04 -12.73 -2.38
CA ALA A 56 3.01 -13.52 -1.63
C ALA A 56 2.32 -14.49 -0.65
N TRP A 57 1.28 -14.04 0.05
CA TRP A 57 0.53 -14.89 0.98
C TRP A 57 -0.19 -16.05 0.29
N VAL A 58 -0.83 -15.79 -0.85
CA VAL A 58 -1.45 -16.85 -1.65
C VAL A 58 -0.41 -17.83 -2.20
N ALA A 59 0.75 -17.33 -2.64
CA ALA A 59 1.85 -18.17 -3.11
C ALA A 59 2.38 -19.10 -2.00
N ILE A 60 2.57 -18.57 -0.79
CA ILE A 60 2.99 -19.36 0.38
C ILE A 60 1.95 -20.44 0.70
N ASN A 61 0.66 -20.11 0.74
CA ASN A 61 -0.40 -21.09 1.01
C ASN A 61 -0.43 -22.22 -0.06
N ARG A 62 -0.14 -21.91 -1.32
CA ARG A 62 -0.03 -22.92 -2.38
C ARG A 62 1.16 -23.84 -2.17
N LEU A 63 2.30 -23.29 -1.76
CA LEU A 63 3.50 -24.08 -1.46
C LEU A 63 3.29 -24.96 -0.23
N GLN A 64 2.66 -24.43 0.82
CA GLN A 64 2.34 -25.20 2.02
C GLN A 64 1.44 -26.39 1.68
N ARG A 65 0.36 -26.17 0.91
CA ARG A 65 -0.49 -27.26 0.44
C ARG A 65 0.24 -28.28 -0.42
N PHE A 66 1.27 -27.86 -1.17
CA PHE A 66 2.10 -28.78 -1.94
C PHE A 66 2.99 -29.66 -1.05
N LEU A 67 3.57 -29.07 0.00
CA LEU A 67 4.44 -29.78 0.95
C LEU A 67 3.65 -30.71 1.90
N ASP A 68 2.39 -30.37 2.18
CA ASP A 68 1.50 -31.19 3.00
C ASP A 68 0.90 -32.41 2.24
N TYR A 69 1.17 -32.57 0.94
CA TYR A 69 0.73 -33.78 0.23
C TYR A 69 1.50 -35.01 0.70
N ASP A 70 0.79 -36.13 0.83
CA ASP A 70 1.39 -37.42 1.14
C ASP A 70 2.51 -37.74 0.13
N GLU A 71 3.72 -38.02 0.65
CA GLU A 71 4.84 -38.43 -0.18
C GLU A 71 4.45 -39.67 -1.00
N PHE A 72 4.67 -39.62 -2.32
CA PHE A 72 4.51 -40.78 -3.18
C PHE A 72 5.37 -41.93 -2.64
N GLN A 73 4.74 -42.88 -1.95
CA GLN A 73 5.31 -44.19 -1.69
C GLN A 73 5.52 -44.83 -3.05
N SER A 74 6.69 -44.60 -3.64
CA SER A 74 7.15 -45.35 -4.80
C SER A 74 7.09 -46.80 -4.38
N ARG A 75 6.08 -47.47 -4.92
CA ARG A 75 5.76 -48.87 -4.77
C ARG A 75 7.07 -49.61 -4.60
N LYS A 76 7.36 -50.10 -3.38
CA LYS A 76 8.46 -51.03 -3.14
C LYS A 76 8.29 -52.09 -4.22
N ALA A 77 9.16 -52.00 -5.21
CA ALA A 77 9.22 -52.94 -6.29
C ALA A 77 9.46 -54.27 -5.61
N ILE A 78 8.44 -55.11 -5.72
CA ILE A 78 8.51 -56.56 -5.81
C ILE A 78 9.96 -57.00 -6.09
N ASP A 79 10.67 -57.35 -5.02
CA ASP A 79 11.88 -58.19 -5.03
C ASP A 79 11.69 -59.06 -3.77
N ASN A 80 10.99 -60.18 -3.94
CA ASN A 80 11.56 -61.52 -4.17
C ASN A 80 12.12 -62.11 -2.87
#